data_AF-A0AAV9Z4F5-F1
#
_entry.id   AF-A0AAV9Z4F5-F1
#
_cell.length_a   1.000
_cell.length_b   1.000
_cell.length_c   1.000
_cell.angle_alpha   90.00
_cell.angle_beta   90.00
_cell.angle_gamma   90.00
#
_symmetry.space_group_name_H-M   'P 1'
#
loop_
_entity.id
_entity.type
_entity.pdbx_description
1 polymer ?
#
loop_
_entity_poly.entity_id
_entity_poly.type
_entity_poly.pdbx_seq_one_letter_code
_entity_poly.pdbx_strand_id
1 'polypeptide(L)'
;MSSEIPPIFTTIYEAIHHASDEDRAYSGEIEDDIEAEGETVTEDIYDVSQLQEHLLDASKGVTNETDKEYRRLMSQCVQFLKENKLIKADDKFFGKNPSELVPFCICAWIMHECDEYDFNRTEKHSTVFRASYAHAQKMRAAMTYAFGRLNGLGSLPWHESESVGNPSVSETVATYMTSLRRRKVRAGETATSAHAITEVGDATHVYKFNNKPEIAQVKEYAPRSRKAEKESHEWGGARARRLLTLAYVLGFLCLLRFDEVLKIQIHDIEFVSDTLTLPFRKTSQFGGVKPFYLHLFPPHLAHLCTIRALANWLYVSDIEDGFLFRKIVSGDRVSRENTHMTSECFLEMFRNNLLDIEIDPAPYGTHSFRRGGCQWLYSCCRWGLIRICDWGGWSTEFSNLTIVKYLISYADEPSERREDYLNPNRPPTKKCSSCGRTCHCI
;
A
#
# COMPACT_ATOMS: atom_id res chain seq x y z
N MET A 1 15.01 -30.39 30.25
CA MET A 1 13.97 -31.37 30.62
C MET A 1 12.65 -30.63 30.68
N SER A 2 11.71 -31.11 29.85
CA SER A 2 10.28 -30.77 29.72
C SER A 2 9.83 -29.31 29.87
N SER A 3 9.59 -28.67 28.74
CA SER A 3 8.49 -27.70 28.57
C SER A 3 8.03 -27.80 27.13
N GLU A 4 6.81 -28.28 26.95
CA GLU A 4 6.18 -28.63 25.68
C GLU A 4 6.19 -27.44 24.69
N ILE A 5 6.55 -27.75 23.45
CA ILE A 5 6.55 -26.82 22.32
C ILE A 5 5.09 -26.56 21.92
N PRO A 6 4.64 -25.29 21.79
CA PRO A 6 3.27 -25.00 21.36
C PRO A 6 2.98 -25.63 19.98
N PRO A 7 1.75 -26.14 19.72
CA PRO A 7 1.43 -26.93 18.52
C PRO A 7 1.74 -26.26 17.17
N ILE A 8 1.82 -24.92 17.14
CA ILE A 8 2.13 -24.15 15.93
C ILE A 8 3.59 -24.30 15.46
N PHE A 9 4.49 -24.73 16.35
CA PHE A 9 5.92 -24.88 16.06
C PHE A 9 6.29 -26.27 15.53
N THR A 10 5.48 -27.29 15.77
CA THR A 10 5.72 -28.66 15.28
C THR A 10 5.54 -28.73 13.76
N THR A 11 4.54 -28.03 13.21
CA THR A 11 4.25 -27.97 11.78
C THR A 11 5.37 -27.31 10.97
N ILE A 12 6.07 -26.32 11.55
CA ILE A 12 7.18 -25.61 10.88
C ILE A 12 8.44 -26.47 10.80
N TYR A 13 8.66 -27.36 11.78
CA TYR A 13 9.82 -28.26 11.82
C TYR A 13 9.60 -29.54 10.99
N GLU A 14 8.36 -30.03 10.90
CA GLU A 14 7.99 -31.22 10.12
C GLU A 14 7.94 -30.94 8.60
N ALA A 15 7.51 -29.74 8.18
CA ALA A 15 7.50 -29.31 6.77
C ALA A 15 8.91 -29.16 6.15
N ILE A 16 9.99 -29.22 6.95
CA ILE A 16 11.37 -29.09 6.46
C ILE A 16 11.94 -30.44 6.00
N HIS A 17 11.29 -31.59 6.28
CA HIS A 17 11.94 -32.90 6.10
C HIS A 17 11.19 -34.03 5.39
N HIS A 18 10.00 -33.85 4.82
CA HIS A 18 9.38 -34.91 4.02
C HIS A 18 8.71 -34.39 2.74
N ALA A 19 9.23 -34.82 1.58
CA ALA A 19 8.59 -34.70 0.29
C ALA A 19 8.49 -36.08 -0.35
N SER A 20 7.28 -36.59 -0.52
CA SER A 20 6.93 -37.56 -1.55
C SER A 20 5.40 -37.64 -1.72
N ASP A 21 4.97 -37.38 -2.94
CA ASP A 21 3.78 -37.83 -3.70
C ASP A 21 2.49 -38.22 -2.96
N GLU A 22 1.37 -37.61 -3.36
CA GLU A 22 0.32 -38.32 -4.11
C GLU A 22 -0.78 -37.36 -4.62
N ASP A 23 -1.17 -37.58 -5.87
CA ASP A 23 -2.30 -36.94 -6.57
C ASP A 23 -3.66 -37.32 -5.96
N ARG A 24 -4.62 -36.38 -5.99
CA ARG A 24 -6.03 -36.78 -6.13
C ARG A 24 -6.88 -35.71 -6.80
N ALA A 25 -7.48 -36.12 -7.93
CA ALA A 25 -8.52 -35.41 -8.64
C ALA A 25 -9.82 -35.33 -7.82
N TYR A 26 -10.54 -34.21 -7.91
CA TYR A 26 -11.92 -34.11 -7.48
C TYR A 26 -12.75 -33.46 -8.59
N SER A 27 -13.64 -34.27 -9.17
CA SER A 27 -14.76 -33.87 -10.02
C SER A 27 -15.98 -33.62 -9.13
N GLY A 28 -16.57 -32.43 -9.23
CA GLY A 28 -17.86 -32.11 -8.61
C GLY A 28 -18.77 -31.47 -9.65
N GLU A 29 -19.85 -32.17 -9.97
CA GLU A 29 -20.92 -31.77 -10.87
C GLU A 29 -21.77 -30.63 -10.24
N ILE A 30 -22.34 -29.80 -11.11
CA ILE A 30 -23.23 -28.68 -10.77
C ILE A 30 -24.67 -29.24 -10.83
N GLU A 31 -25.40 -29.18 -9.72
CA GLU A 31 -26.86 -29.34 -9.72
C GLU A 31 -27.50 -27.93 -9.64
N ASP A 32 -28.26 -27.60 -10.69
CA ASP A 32 -29.16 -26.45 -10.77
C ASP A 32 -30.54 -26.88 -10.23
N ASP A 33 -30.93 -26.36 -9.06
CA ASP A 33 -32.32 -26.43 -8.58
C ASP A 33 -32.90 -25.01 -8.56
N ILE A 34 -33.74 -24.71 -9.56
CA ILE A 34 -34.62 -23.55 -9.59
C ILE A 34 -36.04 -24.06 -9.30
N GLU A 35 -36.50 -23.90 -8.06
CA GLU A 35 -37.92 -23.94 -7.74
C GLU A 35 -38.47 -22.51 -7.65
N ALA A 36 -39.44 -22.22 -8.53
CA ALA A 36 -40.14 -20.96 -8.60
C ALA A 36 -41.44 -21.04 -7.80
N GLU A 37 -41.50 -20.36 -6.65
CA GLU A 37 -42.76 -20.09 -5.95
C GLU A 37 -43.22 -18.67 -6.29
N GLY A 38 -44.41 -18.58 -6.89
CA GLY A 38 -45.06 -17.33 -7.23
C GLY A 38 -45.82 -16.76 -6.04
N GLU A 39 -45.28 -15.71 -5.42
CA GLU A 39 -46.02 -14.86 -4.50
C GLU A 39 -46.51 -13.59 -5.20
N THR A 40 -47.81 -13.34 -5.08
CA THR A 40 -48.50 -12.12 -5.52
C THR A 40 -47.98 -10.90 -4.78
N VAL A 41 -47.24 -10.04 -5.50
CA VAL A 41 -46.75 -8.76 -4.99
C VAL A 41 -47.87 -7.73 -5.01
N THR A 42 -48.24 -7.22 -3.84
CA THR A 42 -49.01 -5.99 -3.68
C THR A 42 -48.16 -4.80 -4.12
N GLU A 43 -48.67 -3.99 -5.05
CA GLU A 43 -48.00 -2.77 -5.55
C GLU A 43 -47.98 -1.66 -4.48
N ASP A 44 -47.12 -1.82 -3.48
CA ASP A 44 -46.63 -0.68 -2.71
C ASP A 44 -45.54 0.01 -3.54
N ILE A 45 -45.81 1.23 -4.00
CA ILE A 45 -44.83 2.05 -4.73
C ILE A 45 -43.66 2.32 -3.77
N TYR A 46 -42.54 1.65 -3.99
CA TYR A 46 -41.30 1.83 -3.22
C TYR A 46 -40.86 3.29 -3.28
N ASP A 47 -40.58 3.91 -2.13
CA ASP A 47 -40.07 5.28 -2.06
C ASP A 47 -38.69 5.36 -2.73
N VAL A 48 -38.69 5.84 -3.98
CA VAL A 48 -37.50 6.00 -4.81
C VAL A 48 -36.46 6.91 -4.14
N SER A 49 -36.86 7.79 -3.22
CA SER A 49 -35.94 8.65 -2.47
C SER A 49 -35.09 7.85 -1.49
N GLN A 50 -35.72 6.91 -0.75
CA GLN A 50 -35.02 5.97 0.12
C GLN A 50 -34.14 5.01 -0.69
N LEU A 51 -34.62 4.57 -1.86
CA LEU A 51 -33.80 3.78 -2.79
C LEU A 51 -32.53 4.54 -3.20
N GLN A 52 -32.67 5.80 -3.57
CA GLN A 52 -31.56 6.63 -4.02
C GLN A 52 -30.54 6.86 -2.89
N GLU A 53 -31.00 7.09 -1.65
CA GLU A 53 -30.12 7.24 -0.50
C GLU A 53 -29.39 5.92 -0.17
N HIS A 54 -30.10 4.80 -0.12
CA HIS A 54 -29.52 3.47 0.11
C HIS A 54 -28.53 3.08 -1.00
N LEU A 55 -28.84 3.37 -2.26
CA LEU A 55 -27.94 3.11 -3.38
C LEU A 55 -26.69 4.00 -3.33
N LEU A 56 -26.81 5.27 -2.97
CA LEU A 56 -25.67 6.17 -2.78
C LEU A 56 -24.78 5.72 -1.62
N ASP A 57 -25.38 5.27 -0.51
CA ASP A 57 -24.68 4.73 0.64
C ASP A 57 -23.93 3.43 0.30
N ALA A 58 -24.60 2.49 -0.34
CA ALA A 58 -24.04 1.21 -0.76
C ALA A 58 -22.97 1.35 -1.86
N SER A 59 -23.01 2.45 -2.65
CA SER A 59 -22.06 2.74 -3.74
C SER A 59 -21.04 3.83 -3.44
N LYS A 60 -20.83 4.18 -2.16
CA LYS A 60 -19.84 5.18 -1.71
C LYS A 60 -18.44 4.97 -2.31
N GLY A 61 -18.05 3.72 -2.55
CA GLY A 61 -16.80 3.37 -3.25
C GLY A 61 -15.52 3.75 -2.50
N VAL A 62 -15.64 4.15 -1.23
CA VAL A 62 -14.55 4.50 -0.31
C VAL A 62 -14.84 3.93 1.07
N THR A 63 -13.82 3.75 1.91
CA THR A 63 -14.03 3.32 3.30
C THR A 63 -14.72 4.41 4.12
N ASN A 64 -15.37 4.04 5.23
CA ASN A 64 -16.02 4.99 6.14
C ASN A 64 -15.04 6.04 6.69
N GLU A 65 -13.80 5.65 6.98
CA GLU A 65 -12.74 6.54 7.44
C GLU A 65 -12.33 7.53 6.33
N THR A 66 -12.26 7.04 5.09
CA THR A 66 -11.92 7.87 3.92
C THR A 66 -13.04 8.87 3.62
N ASP A 67 -14.31 8.45 3.69
CA ASP A 67 -15.46 9.35 3.54
C ASP A 67 -15.47 10.46 4.61
N LYS A 68 -15.23 10.11 5.88
CA LYS A 68 -15.11 11.09 6.97
C LYS A 68 -14.01 12.12 6.71
N GLU A 69 -12.84 11.66 6.28
CA GLU A 69 -11.72 12.54 5.97
C GLU A 69 -11.99 13.43 4.75
N TYR A 70 -12.61 12.90 3.70
CA TYR A 70 -13.00 13.69 2.53
C TYR A 70 -14.04 14.75 2.88
N ARG A 71 -15.04 14.42 3.71
CA ARG A 71 -16.02 15.40 4.20
C ARG A 71 -15.34 16.51 5.02
N ARG A 72 -14.36 16.18 5.85
CA ARG A 72 -13.57 17.16 6.60
C ARG A 72 -12.84 18.12 5.66
N LEU A 73 -12.16 17.60 4.64
CA LEU A 73 -11.47 18.39 3.61
C LEU A 73 -12.44 19.26 2.79
N MET A 74 -13.63 18.74 2.46
CA MET A 74 -14.68 19.52 1.80
C MET A 74 -15.11 20.73 2.63
N SER A 75 -15.35 20.54 3.93
CA SER A 75 -15.72 21.63 4.83
C SER A 75 -14.61 22.68 4.94
N GLN A 76 -13.34 22.25 5.03
CA GLN A 76 -12.18 23.15 5.04
C GLN A 76 -12.08 23.98 3.75
N CYS A 77 -12.31 23.37 2.60
CA CYS A 77 -12.32 24.07 1.32
C CYS A 77 -13.41 25.15 1.29
N VAL A 78 -14.65 24.82 1.66
CA VAL A 78 -15.76 25.79 1.67
C VAL A 78 -15.48 26.93 2.65
N GLN A 79 -14.96 26.62 3.84
CA GLN A 79 -14.61 27.62 4.83
C GLN A 79 -13.56 28.60 4.27
N PHE A 80 -12.47 28.08 3.70
CA PHE A 80 -11.43 28.87 3.06
C PHE A 80 -12.01 29.79 1.96
N LEU A 81 -12.86 29.26 1.08
CA LEU A 81 -13.44 30.03 -0.02
C LEU A 81 -14.33 31.17 0.48
N LYS A 82 -15.09 30.95 1.57
CA LYS A 82 -15.93 31.99 2.20
C LYS A 82 -15.08 33.06 2.88
N GLU A 83 -14.08 32.67 3.66
CA GLU A 83 -13.18 33.59 4.37
C GLU A 83 -12.42 34.52 3.41
N ASN A 84 -12.02 33.99 2.25
CA ASN A 84 -11.31 34.72 1.22
C ASN A 84 -12.25 35.38 0.19
N LYS A 85 -13.57 35.36 0.42
CA LYS A 85 -14.59 35.98 -0.44
C LYS A 85 -14.54 35.50 -1.91
N LEU A 86 -14.11 34.26 -2.12
CA LEU A 86 -14.07 33.60 -3.43
C LEU A 86 -15.45 33.05 -3.81
N ILE A 87 -16.32 32.80 -2.82
CA ILE A 87 -17.74 32.46 -2.98
C ILE A 87 -18.58 33.28 -2.01
N LYS A 88 -19.89 33.45 -2.30
CA LYS A 88 -20.80 34.12 -1.37
C LYS A 88 -21.10 33.23 -0.16
N ALA A 89 -21.55 33.82 0.94
CA ALA A 89 -21.86 33.09 2.18
C ALA A 89 -22.91 31.98 1.97
N ASP A 90 -23.86 32.22 1.07
CA ASP A 90 -24.97 31.31 0.76
C ASP A 90 -24.74 30.46 -0.51
N ASP A 91 -23.60 30.64 -1.20
CA ASP A 91 -23.31 29.88 -2.42
C ASP A 91 -23.05 28.40 -2.10
N LYS A 92 -23.74 27.53 -2.83
CA LYS A 92 -23.47 26.09 -2.83
C LYS A 92 -22.30 25.80 -3.76
N PHE A 93 -21.09 25.76 -3.19
CA PHE A 93 -19.87 25.44 -3.95
C PHE A 93 -19.94 24.05 -4.60
N PHE A 94 -20.46 23.05 -3.87
CA PHE A 94 -20.70 21.72 -4.40
C PHE A 94 -22.12 21.62 -4.97
N GLY A 95 -22.24 21.30 -6.25
CA GLY A 95 -23.53 21.22 -6.94
C GLY A 95 -23.46 20.43 -8.24
N LYS A 96 -24.64 20.15 -8.82
CA LYS A 96 -24.78 19.47 -10.12
C LYS A 96 -24.39 20.35 -11.31
N ASN A 97 -24.33 21.66 -11.12
CA ASN A 97 -23.95 22.64 -12.14
C ASN A 97 -22.88 23.56 -11.55
N PRO A 98 -21.63 23.09 -11.40
CA PRO A 98 -20.56 23.92 -10.85
C PRO A 98 -20.22 25.06 -11.81
N SER A 99 -19.90 26.23 -11.25
CA SER A 99 -19.42 27.38 -12.02
C SER A 99 -18.08 27.08 -12.69
N GLU A 100 -17.80 27.74 -13.82
CA GLU A 100 -16.49 27.72 -14.49
C GLU A 100 -15.32 28.13 -13.58
N LEU A 101 -15.60 28.84 -12.48
CA LEU A 101 -14.60 29.26 -11.50
C LEU A 101 -14.16 28.14 -10.54
N VAL A 102 -14.89 27.01 -10.49
CA VAL A 102 -14.63 25.94 -9.52
C VAL A 102 -13.23 25.33 -9.66
N PRO A 103 -12.71 24.98 -10.86
CA PRO A 103 -11.32 24.54 -11.02
C PRO A 103 -10.29 25.50 -10.42
N PHE A 104 -10.49 26.82 -10.61
CA PHE A 104 -9.61 27.85 -10.07
C PHE A 104 -9.71 27.97 -8.55
N CYS A 105 -10.92 27.83 -7.99
CA CYS A 105 -11.14 27.79 -6.53
C CYS A 105 -10.43 26.60 -5.88
N ILE A 106 -10.49 25.42 -6.51
CA ILE A 106 -9.76 24.22 -6.06
C ILE A 106 -8.26 24.50 -6.06
N CYS A 107 -7.71 25.05 -7.15
CA CYS A 107 -6.30 25.43 -7.24
C CYS A 107 -5.92 26.47 -6.17
N ALA A 108 -6.75 27.48 -5.94
CA ALA A 108 -6.49 28.53 -4.95
C ALA A 108 -6.42 27.97 -3.52
N TRP A 109 -7.31 27.04 -3.18
CA TRP A 109 -7.28 26.37 -1.87
C TRP A 109 -6.03 25.49 -1.70
N ILE A 110 -5.71 24.67 -2.70
CA ILE A 110 -4.47 23.86 -2.68
C ILE A 110 -3.23 24.77 -2.61
N MET A 111 -3.24 25.89 -3.33
CA MET A 111 -2.17 26.88 -3.30
C MET A 111 -2.00 27.50 -1.91
N HIS A 112 -3.10 27.85 -1.25
CA HIS A 112 -3.08 28.40 0.09
C HIS A 112 -2.50 27.42 1.13
N GLU A 113 -2.84 26.13 1.05
CA GLU A 113 -2.37 25.14 2.03
C GLU A 113 -0.95 24.63 1.75
N CYS A 114 -0.61 24.46 0.46
CA CYS A 114 0.55 23.66 0.08
C CYS A 114 1.67 24.47 -0.59
N ASP A 115 1.37 25.58 -1.24
CA ASP A 115 2.36 26.28 -2.07
C ASP A 115 3.15 27.34 -1.29
N GLU A 116 4.27 27.77 -1.85
CA GLU A 116 5.08 28.87 -1.32
C GLU A 116 4.39 30.22 -1.51
N TYR A 117 3.57 30.32 -2.55
CA TYR A 117 2.78 31.50 -2.86
C TYR A 117 1.35 31.34 -2.37
N ASP A 118 0.70 32.44 -2.02
CA ASP A 118 -0.75 32.51 -1.92
C ASP A 118 -1.39 32.79 -3.30
N PHE A 119 -2.72 32.74 -3.37
CA PHE A 119 -3.46 33.05 -4.59
C PHE A 119 -3.42 34.52 -5.00
N ASN A 120 -2.91 35.41 -4.13
CA ASN A 120 -2.59 36.81 -4.45
C ASN A 120 -1.17 36.97 -5.00
N ARG A 121 -0.44 35.86 -5.24
CA ARG A 121 0.96 35.80 -5.67
C ARG A 121 1.95 36.39 -4.65
N THR A 122 1.57 36.45 -3.38
CA THR A 122 2.44 36.84 -2.28
C THR A 122 3.21 35.61 -1.82
N GLU A 123 4.54 35.73 -1.73
CA GLU A 123 5.39 34.70 -1.15
C GLU A 123 5.14 34.62 0.36
N LYS A 124 4.79 33.43 0.85
CA LYS A 124 4.59 33.19 2.27
C LYS A 124 5.93 33.18 2.99
N HIS A 125 5.98 33.79 4.16
CA HIS A 125 7.16 33.78 5.00
C HIS A 125 7.61 32.35 5.33
N SER A 126 8.92 32.12 5.50
CA SER A 126 9.51 30.79 5.71
C SER A 126 8.94 30.05 6.94
N THR A 127 8.47 30.79 7.95
CA THR A 127 7.87 30.25 9.18
C THR A 127 6.44 29.74 9.01
N VAL A 128 5.78 30.05 7.89
CA VAL A 128 4.42 29.56 7.63
C VAL A 128 4.50 28.08 7.27
N PHE A 129 3.75 27.26 8.00
CA PHE A 129 3.64 25.83 7.70
C PHE A 129 3.06 25.63 6.30
N ARG A 130 3.63 24.70 5.54
CA ARG A 130 3.17 24.34 4.19
C ARG A 130 2.92 22.84 4.16
N ALA A 131 1.69 22.45 3.81
CA ALA A 131 1.36 21.04 3.69
C ALA A 131 2.11 20.39 2.51
N SER A 132 2.28 19.06 2.58
CA SER A 132 3.02 18.29 1.57
C SER A 132 2.24 18.12 0.27
N TYR A 133 2.93 17.74 -0.80
CA TYR A 133 2.31 17.33 -2.06
C TYR A 133 1.33 16.16 -1.87
N ALA A 134 1.65 15.22 -0.97
CA ALA A 134 0.74 14.14 -0.62
C ALA A 134 -0.58 14.65 -0.01
N HIS A 135 -0.52 15.73 0.79
CA HIS A 135 -1.73 16.39 1.29
C HIS A 135 -2.51 17.06 0.16
N ALA A 136 -1.84 17.77 -0.75
CA ALA A 136 -2.47 18.34 -1.95
C ALA A 136 -3.20 17.27 -2.81
N GLN A 137 -2.62 16.08 -2.94
CA GLN A 137 -3.28 14.96 -3.63
C GLN A 137 -4.55 14.51 -2.90
N LYS A 138 -4.54 14.45 -1.56
CA LYS A 138 -5.74 14.14 -0.76
C LYS A 138 -6.82 15.23 -0.91
N MET A 139 -6.44 16.51 -0.89
CA MET A 139 -7.34 17.64 -1.14
C MET A 139 -8.04 17.50 -2.49
N ARG A 140 -7.28 17.25 -3.58
CA ARG A 140 -7.83 17.01 -4.91
C ARG A 140 -8.74 15.76 -4.96
N ALA A 141 -8.35 14.68 -4.29
CA ALA A 141 -9.16 13.46 -4.23
C ALA A 141 -10.51 13.71 -3.54
N ALA A 142 -10.52 14.47 -2.45
CA ALA A 142 -11.75 14.88 -1.77
C ALA A 142 -12.68 15.70 -2.69
N MET A 143 -12.13 16.64 -3.47
CA MET A 143 -12.92 17.38 -4.48
C MET A 143 -13.46 16.46 -5.57
N THR A 144 -12.65 15.50 -6.02
CA THR A 144 -13.06 14.51 -7.04
C THR A 144 -14.21 13.65 -6.53
N TYR A 145 -14.14 13.22 -5.27
CA TYR A 145 -15.20 12.49 -4.60
C TYR A 145 -16.48 13.34 -4.46
N ALA A 146 -16.34 14.60 -4.02
CA ALA A 146 -17.47 15.51 -3.87
C ALA A 146 -18.23 15.72 -5.20
N PHE A 147 -17.54 16.26 -6.20
CA PHE A 147 -18.16 16.57 -7.50
C PHE A 147 -18.59 15.29 -8.24
N GLY A 148 -17.76 14.26 -8.22
CA GLY A 148 -18.01 13.04 -8.99
C GLY A 148 -19.10 12.17 -8.39
N ARG A 149 -18.97 11.82 -7.10
CA ARG A 149 -19.87 10.88 -6.43
C ARG A 149 -21.03 11.57 -5.74
N LEU A 150 -20.77 12.55 -4.88
CA LEU A 150 -21.85 13.19 -4.10
C LEU A 150 -22.75 14.09 -4.97
N ASN A 151 -22.19 14.70 -6.02
CA ASN A 151 -22.94 15.55 -6.95
C ASN A 151 -23.24 14.88 -8.30
N GLY A 152 -22.81 13.63 -8.52
CA GLY A 152 -23.18 12.85 -9.70
C GLY A 152 -22.55 13.30 -11.02
N LEU A 153 -21.47 14.08 -10.99
CA LEU A 153 -20.75 14.52 -12.20
C LEU A 153 -19.80 13.46 -12.77
N GLY A 154 -19.64 12.34 -12.06
CA GLY A 154 -18.80 11.22 -12.48
C GLY A 154 -17.31 11.56 -12.52
N SER A 155 -16.59 10.87 -13.42
CA SER A 155 -15.13 10.98 -13.59
C SER A 155 -14.74 11.56 -14.95
N LEU A 156 -15.68 12.11 -15.70
CA LEU A 156 -15.41 12.70 -17.00
C LEU A 156 -14.55 13.97 -16.86
N PRO A 157 -13.59 14.21 -17.78
CA PRO A 157 -12.87 15.47 -17.87
C PRO A 157 -13.85 16.65 -17.92
N TRP A 158 -13.52 17.72 -17.21
CA TRP A 158 -14.32 18.95 -17.21
C TRP A 158 -14.21 19.65 -18.57
N HIS A 159 -15.34 19.94 -19.20
CA HIS A 159 -15.44 20.74 -20.42
C HIS A 159 -16.08 22.09 -20.09
N GLU A 160 -15.28 23.16 -20.13
CA GLU A 160 -15.71 24.53 -19.76
C GLU A 160 -16.89 25.02 -20.59
N SER A 161 -16.92 24.72 -21.90
CA SER A 161 -17.97 25.19 -22.81
C SER A 161 -19.36 24.60 -22.53
N GLU A 162 -19.43 23.44 -21.87
CA GLU A 162 -20.71 22.74 -21.61
C GLU A 162 -20.99 22.62 -20.11
N SER A 163 -20.06 23.01 -19.24
CA SER A 163 -20.13 22.79 -17.78
C SER A 163 -20.41 21.32 -17.42
N VAL A 164 -19.89 20.40 -18.23
CA VAL A 164 -20.04 18.94 -18.07
C VAL A 164 -18.74 18.34 -17.54
N GLY A 165 -18.87 17.37 -16.63
CA GLY A 165 -17.76 16.60 -16.08
C GLY A 165 -17.38 17.06 -14.68
N ASN A 166 -16.23 16.59 -14.18
CA ASN A 166 -15.81 16.84 -12.81
C ASN A 166 -14.72 17.92 -12.75
N PRO A 167 -14.97 19.09 -12.13
CA PRO A 167 -14.01 20.20 -12.08
C PRO A 167 -12.62 19.83 -11.51
N SER A 168 -12.53 18.84 -10.62
CA SER A 168 -11.24 18.42 -10.02
C SER A 168 -10.32 17.65 -10.98
N VAL A 169 -10.88 17.14 -12.08
CA VAL A 169 -10.15 16.44 -13.15
C VAL A 169 -9.97 17.31 -14.39
N SER A 170 -10.31 18.60 -14.32
CA SER A 170 -10.00 19.61 -15.34
C SER A 170 -8.50 19.68 -15.66
N GLU A 171 -8.19 20.15 -16.87
CA GLU A 171 -6.82 20.45 -17.29
C GLU A 171 -6.15 21.47 -16.36
N THR A 172 -6.88 22.52 -15.95
CA THR A 172 -6.43 23.55 -15.01
C THR A 172 -5.90 22.93 -13.71
N VAL A 173 -6.69 22.06 -13.06
CA VAL A 173 -6.28 21.41 -11.80
C VAL A 173 -5.14 20.41 -12.04
N ALA A 174 -5.18 19.65 -13.14
CA ALA A 174 -4.12 18.68 -13.47
C ALA A 174 -2.75 19.34 -13.72
N THR A 175 -2.75 20.43 -14.49
CA THR A 175 -1.55 21.23 -14.81
C THR A 175 -1.01 21.92 -13.56
N TYR A 176 -1.89 22.48 -12.72
CA TYR A 176 -1.49 23.06 -11.45
C TYR A 176 -0.83 22.03 -10.52
N MET A 177 -1.45 20.85 -10.34
CA MET A 177 -0.89 19.78 -9.52
C MET A 177 0.46 19.27 -10.04
N THR A 178 0.65 19.20 -11.35
CA THR A 178 1.94 18.83 -11.95
C THR A 178 3.01 19.87 -11.64
N SER A 179 2.66 21.15 -11.74
CA SER A 179 3.55 22.27 -11.46
C SER A 179 3.89 22.39 -9.97
N LEU A 180 2.89 22.20 -9.09
CA LEU A 180 3.06 22.16 -7.64
C LEU A 180 4.05 21.07 -7.25
N ARG A 181 3.91 19.86 -7.82
CA ARG A 181 4.86 18.76 -7.58
C ARG A 181 6.29 19.16 -7.90
N ARG A 182 6.51 19.80 -9.06
CA ARG A 182 7.85 20.26 -9.47
C ARG A 182 8.40 21.30 -8.51
N ARG A 183 7.58 22.26 -8.06
CA ARG A 183 7.98 23.25 -7.04
C ARG A 183 8.37 22.58 -5.73
N LYS A 184 7.54 21.67 -5.22
CA LYS A 184 7.81 20.92 -4.00
C LYS A 184 9.12 20.14 -4.06
N VAL A 185 9.38 19.44 -5.17
CA VAL A 185 10.66 18.73 -5.38
C VAL A 185 11.84 19.71 -5.37
N ARG A 186 11.73 20.88 -6.03
CA ARG A 186 12.77 21.92 -5.99
C ARG A 186 13.00 22.50 -4.59
N ALA A 187 11.96 22.57 -3.78
CA ALA A 187 12.02 22.99 -2.38
C ALA A 187 12.59 21.89 -1.44
N GLY A 188 13.04 20.75 -2.00
CA GLY A 188 13.61 19.64 -1.24
C GLY A 188 12.59 18.63 -0.72
N GLU A 189 11.30 18.77 -1.06
CA GLU A 189 10.30 17.76 -0.73
C GLU A 189 10.51 16.51 -1.59
N THR A 190 10.99 15.45 -0.97
CA THR A 190 11.16 14.16 -1.66
C THR A 190 9.82 13.44 -1.68
N ALA A 191 9.37 12.99 -2.86
CA ALA A 191 8.15 12.23 -2.96
C ALA A 191 8.32 10.88 -2.25
N THR A 192 7.57 10.68 -1.17
CA THR A 192 7.65 9.48 -0.36
C THR A 192 7.11 8.29 -1.15
N SER A 193 7.77 7.14 -1.09
CA SER A 193 7.45 5.93 -1.88
C SER A 193 7.58 6.10 -3.41
N ALA A 194 8.43 7.04 -3.85
CA ALA A 194 8.78 7.19 -5.26
C ALA A 194 9.63 6.02 -5.75
N HIS A 195 10.50 5.48 -4.90
CA HIS A 195 11.36 4.34 -5.21
C HIS A 195 10.68 3.03 -4.84
N ALA A 196 10.86 2.03 -5.72
CA ALA A 196 10.52 0.65 -5.46
C ALA A 196 11.61 0.00 -4.60
N ILE A 197 11.23 -0.89 -3.68
CA ILE A 197 12.21 -1.81 -3.09
C ILE A 197 12.63 -2.82 -4.15
N THR A 198 13.92 -2.92 -4.43
CA THR A 198 14.46 -3.88 -5.38
C THR A 198 14.81 -5.21 -4.71
N GLU A 199 14.62 -6.32 -5.41
CA GLU A 199 14.91 -7.67 -4.89
C GLU A 199 16.42 -7.89 -4.71
N VAL A 200 17.20 -7.67 -5.78
CA VAL A 200 18.66 -7.90 -5.80
C VAL A 200 19.43 -6.81 -5.04
N GLY A 201 18.94 -5.57 -5.02
CA GLY A 201 19.59 -4.46 -4.35
C GLY A 201 19.14 -4.35 -2.88
N ASP A 202 18.05 -3.64 -2.66
CA ASP A 202 17.63 -3.19 -1.34
C ASP A 202 17.26 -4.37 -0.42
N ALA A 203 16.37 -5.24 -0.87
CA ALA A 203 15.86 -6.34 -0.04
C ALA A 203 16.98 -7.33 0.33
N THR A 204 17.86 -7.66 -0.62
CA THR A 204 19.01 -8.53 -0.38
C THR A 204 20.02 -7.90 0.57
N HIS A 205 20.35 -6.62 0.41
CA HIS A 205 21.32 -5.93 1.28
C HIS A 205 20.79 -5.78 2.71
N VAL A 206 19.53 -5.37 2.88
CA VAL A 206 18.86 -5.30 4.19
C VAL A 206 18.86 -6.68 4.85
N TYR A 207 18.49 -7.74 4.11
CA TYR A 207 18.47 -9.09 4.65
C TYR A 207 19.87 -9.54 5.11
N LYS A 208 20.90 -9.36 4.29
CA LYS A 208 22.28 -9.72 4.65
C LYS A 208 22.77 -8.96 5.87
N PHE A 209 22.50 -7.65 5.94
CA PHE A 209 22.87 -6.83 7.08
C PHE A 209 22.19 -7.31 8.36
N ASN A 210 20.87 -7.52 8.32
CA ASN A 210 20.10 -7.96 9.50
C ASN A 210 20.47 -9.36 10.01
N ASN A 211 21.07 -10.19 9.15
CA ASN A 211 21.51 -11.55 9.50
C ASN A 211 23.02 -11.63 9.83
N LYS A 212 23.75 -10.51 9.92
CA LYS A 212 25.13 -10.53 10.43
C LYS A 212 25.15 -11.07 11.87
N PRO A 213 26.09 -11.94 12.26
CA PRO A 213 26.11 -12.59 13.57
C PRO A 213 25.99 -11.62 14.76
N GLU A 214 26.66 -10.48 14.67
CA GLU A 214 26.69 -9.43 15.70
C GLU A 214 25.36 -8.67 15.86
N ILE A 215 24.48 -8.75 14.86
CA ILE A 215 23.17 -8.09 14.81
C ILE A 215 22.04 -9.09 15.07
N ALA A 216 22.16 -10.30 14.51
CA ALA A 216 21.13 -11.34 14.57
C ALA A 216 21.01 -12.00 15.96
N GLN A 217 22.00 -11.83 16.83
CA GLN A 217 21.98 -12.35 18.18
C GLN A 217 20.99 -11.58 19.06
N VAL A 218 20.03 -12.30 19.63
CA VAL A 218 19.12 -11.74 20.63
C VAL A 218 19.90 -11.49 21.91
N LYS A 219 19.95 -10.22 22.34
CA LYS A 219 20.57 -9.81 23.60
C LYS A 219 19.49 -9.74 24.69
N GLU A 220 19.81 -10.20 25.89
CA GLU A 220 18.95 -9.96 27.05
C GLU A 220 18.92 -8.49 27.41
N TYR A 221 17.80 -8.04 27.95
CA TYR A 221 17.65 -6.65 28.35
C TYR A 221 18.58 -6.33 29.53
N ALA A 222 19.58 -5.49 29.28
CA ALA A 222 20.38 -4.84 30.31
C ALA A 222 19.93 -3.37 30.43
N PRO A 223 19.50 -2.91 31.62
CA PRO A 223 19.17 -1.50 31.84
C PRO A 223 20.39 -0.63 31.54
N ARG A 224 20.30 0.26 30.54
CA ARG A 224 21.32 1.26 30.25
C ARG A 224 20.95 2.60 30.89
N SER A 225 21.94 3.43 31.21
CA SER A 225 21.66 4.79 31.65
C SER A 225 21.09 5.61 30.49
N ARG A 226 20.19 6.56 30.78
CA ARG A 226 19.61 7.46 29.75
C ARG A 226 20.67 8.22 28.93
N LYS A 227 21.87 8.41 29.49
CA LYS A 227 23.01 9.04 28.79
C LYS A 227 23.63 8.08 27.76
N ALA A 228 23.88 6.83 28.16
CA ALA A 228 24.40 5.80 27.26
C ALA A 228 23.40 5.39 26.17
N GLU A 229 22.09 5.46 26.44
CA GLU A 229 21.04 5.19 25.45
C GLU A 229 20.96 6.30 24.39
N LYS A 230 21.23 7.57 24.76
CA LYS A 230 21.33 8.69 23.80
C LYS A 230 22.60 8.69 22.96
N GLU A 231 23.69 8.15 23.49
CA GLU A 231 24.99 8.05 22.80
C GLU A 231 25.07 6.82 21.88
N SER A 232 24.17 5.85 22.04
CA SER A 232 24.08 4.65 21.20
C SER A 232 23.14 4.88 20.02
N HIS A 233 23.66 4.76 18.79
CA HIS A 233 22.86 4.78 17.55
C HIS A 233 22.17 3.42 17.27
N GLU A 234 22.06 2.52 18.26
CA GLU A 234 21.34 1.24 18.11
C GLU A 234 19.81 1.50 18.13
N TRP A 235 19.24 1.84 16.98
CA TRP A 235 17.79 2.08 16.85
C TRP A 235 16.94 0.79 16.95
N GLY A 236 17.53 -0.39 16.73
CA GLY A 236 16.83 -1.67 16.73
C GLY A 236 17.76 -2.88 16.81
N GLY A 237 17.32 -3.92 17.52
CA GLY A 237 18.05 -5.17 17.70
C GLY A 237 17.54 -6.32 16.82
N ALA A 238 17.90 -7.54 17.19
CA ALA A 238 17.56 -8.76 16.45
C ALA A 238 16.05 -8.98 16.30
N ARG A 239 15.24 -8.67 17.32
CA ARG A 239 13.78 -8.83 17.29
C ARG A 239 13.15 -7.82 16.34
N ALA A 240 13.48 -6.54 16.49
CA ALA A 240 13.03 -5.48 15.58
C ALA A 240 13.31 -5.82 14.12
N ARG A 241 14.53 -6.30 13.81
CA ARG A 241 14.93 -6.62 12.43
C ARG A 241 14.22 -7.85 11.87
N ARG A 242 13.94 -8.87 12.68
CA ARG A 242 13.13 -10.04 12.27
C ARG A 242 11.68 -9.67 12.02
N LEU A 243 11.07 -8.86 12.90
CA LEU A 243 9.74 -8.30 12.70
C LEU A 243 9.66 -7.55 11.36
N LEU A 244 10.61 -6.64 11.12
CA LEU A 244 10.65 -5.86 9.89
C LEU A 244 10.85 -6.75 8.66
N THR A 245 11.74 -7.75 8.72
CA THR A 245 11.97 -8.69 7.61
C THR A 245 10.68 -9.39 7.20
N LEU A 246 9.90 -9.88 8.17
CA LEU A 246 8.60 -10.49 7.88
C LEU A 246 7.62 -9.47 7.27
N ALA A 247 7.53 -8.26 7.84
CA ALA A 247 6.64 -7.22 7.34
C ALA A 247 6.99 -6.81 5.89
N TYR A 248 8.28 -6.70 5.57
CA TYR A 248 8.79 -6.38 4.25
C TYR A 248 8.39 -7.45 3.23
N VAL A 249 8.62 -8.72 3.55
CA VAL A 249 8.33 -9.83 2.64
C VAL A 249 6.82 -9.94 2.39
N LEU A 250 5.98 -9.76 3.40
CA LEU A 250 4.53 -9.75 3.24
C LEU A 250 4.04 -8.57 2.39
N GLY A 251 4.51 -7.35 2.68
CA GLY A 251 4.16 -6.16 1.89
C GLY A 251 4.62 -6.26 0.43
N PHE A 252 5.77 -6.88 0.20
CA PHE A 252 6.35 -7.10 -1.12
C PHE A 252 5.61 -8.20 -1.90
N LEU A 253 5.52 -9.42 -1.36
CA LEU A 253 4.94 -10.56 -2.07
C LEU A 253 3.43 -10.49 -2.18
N CYS A 254 2.72 -10.05 -1.14
CA CYS A 254 1.25 -10.02 -1.13
C CYS A 254 0.69 -8.69 -1.68
N LEU A 255 1.54 -7.75 -2.08
CA LEU A 255 1.15 -6.42 -2.55
C LEU A 255 0.21 -5.69 -1.55
N LEU A 256 0.43 -5.92 -0.26
CA LEU A 256 -0.36 -5.34 0.82
C LEU A 256 0.13 -3.93 1.15
N ARG A 257 -0.77 -3.09 1.67
CA ARG A 257 -0.39 -1.85 2.35
C ARG A 257 0.14 -2.19 3.75
N PHE A 258 0.95 -1.32 4.35
CA PHE A 258 1.47 -1.62 5.69
C PHE A 258 0.42 -1.53 6.79
N ASP A 259 -0.64 -0.74 6.64
CA ASP A 259 -1.77 -0.79 7.57
C ASP A 259 -2.54 -2.12 7.49
N GLU A 260 -2.49 -2.79 6.33
CA GLU A 260 -2.99 -4.17 6.14
C GLU A 260 -2.02 -5.16 6.81
N VAL A 261 -0.72 -5.12 6.46
CA VAL A 261 0.31 -6.03 7.02
C VAL A 261 0.36 -5.99 8.55
N LEU A 262 0.41 -4.79 9.14
CA LEU A 262 0.58 -4.63 10.58
C LEU A 262 -0.64 -5.13 11.39
N LYS A 263 -1.80 -5.31 10.75
CA LYS A 263 -3.02 -5.83 11.39
C LYS A 263 -3.16 -7.35 11.33
N ILE A 264 -2.24 -8.06 10.67
CA ILE A 264 -2.24 -9.53 10.65
C ILE A 264 -2.14 -10.07 12.08
N GLN A 265 -2.99 -11.04 12.39
CA GLN A 265 -3.01 -11.73 13.67
C GLN A 265 -2.57 -13.19 13.53
N ILE A 266 -2.19 -13.81 14.65
CA ILE A 266 -1.76 -15.20 14.66
C ILE A 266 -2.84 -16.15 14.11
N HIS A 267 -4.11 -15.91 14.44
CA HIS A 267 -5.21 -16.73 13.95
C HIS A 267 -5.49 -16.59 12.44
N ASP A 268 -4.94 -15.56 11.79
CA ASP A 268 -5.03 -15.42 10.32
C ASP A 268 -4.00 -16.32 9.60
N ILE A 269 -3.02 -16.88 10.32
CA ILE A 269 -1.96 -17.70 9.74
C ILE A 269 -2.41 -19.16 9.76
N GLU A 270 -2.68 -19.70 8.58
CA GLU A 270 -3.03 -21.10 8.40
C GLU A 270 -1.93 -21.79 7.59
N PHE A 271 -1.62 -23.04 7.94
CA PHE A 271 -0.74 -23.88 7.15
C PHE A 271 -1.57 -25.03 6.57
N VAL A 272 -1.63 -25.08 5.24
CA VAL A 272 -2.25 -26.19 4.50
C VAL A 272 -1.13 -26.96 3.82
N SER A 273 -0.81 -28.13 4.37
CA SER A 273 0.40 -28.89 4.01
C SER A 273 1.66 -28.01 4.16
N ASP A 274 2.41 -27.79 3.08
CA ASP A 274 3.64 -26.99 3.08
C ASP A 274 3.42 -25.53 2.62
N THR A 275 2.17 -25.08 2.58
CA THR A 275 1.80 -23.75 2.08
C THR A 275 1.22 -22.91 3.20
N LEU A 276 1.79 -21.72 3.40
CA LEU A 276 1.25 -20.70 4.29
C LEU A 276 0.11 -19.97 3.57
N THR A 277 -1.08 -19.97 4.18
CA THR A 277 -2.24 -19.22 3.71
C THR A 277 -2.48 -18.01 4.60
N LEU A 278 -2.81 -16.88 3.96
CA LEU A 278 -3.23 -15.65 4.64
C LEU A 278 -4.58 -15.18 4.07
N PRO A 279 -5.66 -15.12 4.86
CA PRO A 279 -7.00 -14.75 4.43
C PRO A 279 -7.15 -13.22 4.36
N PHE A 280 -6.23 -12.52 3.68
CA PHE A 280 -6.22 -11.06 3.73
C PHE A 280 -7.18 -10.40 2.73
N ARG A 281 -7.94 -9.43 3.25
CA ARG A 281 -8.97 -8.64 2.59
C ARG A 281 -8.45 -7.83 1.40
N LYS A 282 -8.68 -8.33 0.19
CA LYS A 282 -9.38 -7.51 -0.81
C LYS A 282 -10.52 -8.36 -1.33
N THR A 283 -11.74 -7.88 -1.14
CA THR A 283 -12.91 -8.46 -1.79
C THR A 283 -12.56 -8.69 -3.25
N SER A 284 -12.71 -9.95 -3.69
CA SER A 284 -12.71 -10.20 -5.12
C SER A 284 -13.76 -9.26 -5.75
N GLN A 285 -13.53 -8.80 -6.98
CA GLN A 285 -14.52 -7.97 -7.68
C GLN A 285 -15.91 -8.64 -7.76
N PHE A 286 -15.98 -9.95 -7.49
CA PHE A 286 -17.17 -10.80 -7.52
C PHE A 286 -17.59 -11.35 -6.15
N GLY A 287 -17.03 -10.84 -5.03
CA GLY A 287 -17.29 -11.35 -3.68
C GLY A 287 -16.34 -12.47 -3.25
N GLY A 288 -16.22 -12.69 -1.93
CA GLY A 288 -15.29 -13.66 -1.33
C GLY A 288 -13.87 -13.13 -1.07
N VAL A 289 -13.17 -13.78 -0.12
CA VAL A 289 -11.75 -13.52 0.21
C VAL A 289 -10.91 -14.59 -0.48
N LYS A 290 -10.07 -14.21 -1.45
CA LYS A 290 -9.08 -15.12 -2.02
C LYS A 290 -7.83 -15.10 -1.11
N PRO A 291 -7.43 -16.23 -0.51
CA PRO A 291 -6.24 -16.25 0.33
C PRO A 291 -4.96 -16.14 -0.52
N PHE A 292 -3.90 -15.61 0.08
CA PHE A 292 -2.56 -15.69 -0.48
C PHE A 292 -1.96 -17.06 -0.18
N TYR A 293 -1.42 -17.73 -1.20
CA TYR A 293 -0.69 -18.99 -1.06
C TYR A 293 0.81 -18.73 -1.13
N LEU A 294 1.50 -18.90 -0.01
CA LEU A 294 2.91 -18.58 0.15
C LEU A 294 3.71 -19.86 0.39
N HIS A 295 4.62 -20.15 -0.54
CA HIS A 295 5.44 -21.36 -0.50
C HIS A 295 6.83 -21.12 0.07
N LEU A 296 7.49 -22.20 0.49
CA LEU A 296 8.88 -22.18 0.86
C LEU A 296 9.75 -21.86 -0.37
N PHE A 297 10.52 -20.78 -0.29
CA PHE A 297 11.41 -20.38 -1.37
C PHE A 297 12.76 -21.12 -1.31
N PRO A 298 13.49 -21.29 -2.43
CA PRO A 298 14.83 -21.86 -2.41
C PRO A 298 15.84 -20.96 -1.66
N PRO A 299 17.00 -21.49 -1.22
CA PRO A 299 17.97 -20.75 -0.41
C PRO A 299 18.45 -19.42 -1.03
N HIS A 300 18.59 -19.35 -2.36
CA HIS A 300 19.01 -18.12 -3.03
C HIS A 300 17.96 -16.98 -2.93
N LEU A 301 16.71 -17.30 -2.61
CA LEU A 301 15.61 -16.36 -2.36
C LEU A 301 15.20 -16.30 -0.89
N ALA A 302 16.09 -16.69 0.03
CA ALA A 302 15.79 -16.67 1.46
C ALA A 302 15.32 -15.28 1.96
N HIS A 303 15.84 -14.21 1.35
CA HIS A 303 15.48 -12.82 1.66
C HIS A 303 14.03 -12.45 1.30
N LEU A 304 13.36 -13.23 0.45
CA LEU A 304 11.94 -13.10 0.13
C LEU A 304 11.10 -14.25 0.68
N CYS A 305 11.66 -15.14 1.50
CA CYS A 305 10.93 -16.33 1.94
C CYS A 305 10.04 -16.04 3.15
N THR A 306 8.72 -15.92 2.95
CA THR A 306 7.78 -15.64 4.05
C THR A 306 7.81 -16.69 5.15
N ILE A 307 7.83 -17.99 4.79
CA ILE A 307 7.82 -19.07 5.78
C ILE A 307 9.04 -18.98 6.73
N ARG A 308 10.26 -18.75 6.18
CA ARG A 308 11.46 -18.57 7.01
C ARG A 308 11.40 -17.29 7.84
N ALA A 309 10.94 -16.18 7.26
CA ALA A 309 10.81 -14.93 7.98
C ALA A 309 9.82 -15.04 9.14
N LEU A 310 8.70 -15.74 8.93
CA LEU A 310 7.67 -15.98 9.91
C LEU A 310 8.19 -16.88 11.05
N ALA A 311 8.80 -18.02 10.70
CA ALA A 311 9.39 -18.93 11.68
C ALA A 311 10.43 -18.23 12.56
N ASN A 312 11.33 -17.44 11.94
CA ASN A 312 12.33 -16.67 12.68
C ASN A 312 11.70 -15.63 13.62
N TRP A 313 10.60 -15.00 13.22
CA TRP A 313 9.92 -14.00 14.05
C TRP A 313 9.17 -14.64 15.21
N LEU A 314 8.39 -15.69 14.96
CA LEU A 314 7.65 -16.41 16.00
C LEU A 314 8.60 -16.98 17.06
N TYR A 315 9.73 -17.55 16.64
CA TYR A 315 10.74 -18.11 17.54
C TYR A 315 11.31 -17.12 18.57
N VAL A 316 11.35 -15.82 18.26
CA VAL A 316 11.96 -14.82 19.17
C VAL A 316 10.99 -13.84 19.79
N SER A 317 9.75 -13.82 19.31
CA SER A 317 8.73 -12.88 19.75
C SER A 317 7.87 -13.43 20.89
N ASP A 318 7.82 -14.76 21.06
CA ASP A 318 6.97 -15.46 22.03
C ASP A 318 5.49 -15.04 21.92
N ILE A 319 5.04 -14.69 20.71
CA ILE A 319 3.64 -14.33 20.44
C ILE A 319 2.87 -15.59 20.12
N GLU A 320 1.90 -15.92 20.96
CA GLU A 320 1.01 -17.08 20.77
C GLU A 320 -0.39 -16.70 20.25
N ASP A 321 -0.81 -15.44 20.45
CA ASP A 321 -2.14 -14.94 20.06
C ASP A 321 -2.09 -13.47 19.59
N GLY A 322 -3.22 -12.99 19.07
CA GLY A 322 -3.41 -11.56 18.76
C GLY A 322 -2.55 -11.05 17.61
N PHE A 323 -2.19 -9.76 17.63
CA PHE A 323 -1.42 -9.12 16.56
C PHE A 323 0.00 -9.69 16.45
N LEU A 324 0.39 -10.01 15.21
CA LEU A 324 1.72 -10.51 14.87
C LEU A 324 2.79 -9.40 14.92
N PHE A 325 2.41 -8.17 14.58
CA PHE A 325 3.30 -7.01 14.51
C PHE A 325 3.08 -6.06 15.70
N ARG A 326 3.43 -6.51 16.89
CA ARG A 326 3.36 -5.68 18.11
C ARG A 326 4.48 -4.65 18.15
N LYS A 327 4.27 -3.57 18.89
CA LYS A 327 5.29 -2.53 19.09
C LYS A 327 6.57 -3.10 19.73
N ILE A 328 7.73 -2.71 19.23
CA ILE A 328 9.02 -2.95 19.89
C ILE A 328 9.25 -1.84 20.93
N VAL A 329 9.52 -2.23 22.16
CA VAL A 329 9.80 -1.32 23.28
C VAL A 329 11.31 -1.31 23.60
N SER A 330 11.72 -0.41 24.51
CA SER A 330 13.14 -0.27 24.89
C SER A 330 13.77 -1.61 25.23
N GLY A 331 14.98 -1.82 24.71
CA GLY A 331 15.72 -3.06 24.86
C GLY A 331 15.42 -4.15 23.83
N ASP A 332 14.87 -3.81 22.68
CA ASP A 332 14.50 -4.78 21.63
C ASP A 332 13.54 -5.87 22.15
N ARG A 333 12.59 -5.45 22.99
CA ARG A 333 11.55 -6.33 23.53
C ARG A 333 10.23 -6.12 22.80
N VAL A 334 9.45 -7.19 22.69
CA VAL A 334 8.11 -7.13 22.12
C VAL A 334 7.13 -6.67 23.20
N SER A 335 6.23 -5.75 22.85
CA SER A 335 5.15 -5.33 23.76
C SER A 335 4.23 -6.50 24.10
N ARG A 336 3.84 -6.60 25.38
CA ARG A 336 2.82 -7.57 25.83
C ARG A 336 1.41 -7.13 25.47
N GLU A 337 1.20 -5.84 25.22
CA GLU A 337 -0.10 -5.32 24.80
C GLU A 337 -0.47 -5.91 23.44
N ASN A 338 -1.72 -6.36 23.31
CA ASN A 338 -2.26 -6.83 22.04
C ASN A 338 -2.66 -5.63 21.16
N THR A 339 -1.67 -4.81 20.80
CA THR A 339 -1.81 -3.65 19.94
C THR A 339 -0.76 -3.73 18.84
N HIS A 340 -1.21 -3.58 17.59
CA HIS A 340 -0.29 -3.52 16.47
C HIS A 340 0.55 -2.23 16.49
N MET A 341 1.75 -2.30 15.91
CA MET A 341 2.58 -1.14 15.66
C MET A 341 1.89 -0.18 14.68
N THR A 342 2.11 1.13 14.83
CA THR A 342 1.60 2.12 13.88
C THR A 342 2.46 2.19 12.61
N SER A 343 1.89 2.69 11.52
CA SER A 343 2.64 2.85 10.26
C SER A 343 3.79 3.85 10.38
N GLU A 344 3.66 4.84 11.26
CA GLU A 344 4.71 5.84 11.54
C GLU A 344 5.91 5.20 12.23
N CYS A 345 5.67 4.35 13.25
CA CYS A 345 6.72 3.63 13.95
C CYS A 345 7.42 2.63 13.01
N PHE A 346 6.65 1.90 12.20
CA PHE A 346 7.21 1.06 11.15
C PHE A 346 8.08 1.86 10.18
N LEU A 347 7.59 3.01 9.70
CA LEU A 347 8.30 3.83 8.73
C LEU A 347 9.62 4.36 9.30
N GLU A 348 9.64 4.82 10.55
CA GLU A 348 10.86 5.24 11.24
C GLU A 348 11.89 4.10 11.31
N MET A 349 11.47 2.93 11.78
CA MET A 349 12.31 1.74 11.87
C MET A 349 12.84 1.30 10.49
N PHE A 350 11.99 1.33 9.47
CA PHE A 350 12.40 1.00 8.11
C PHE A 350 13.45 1.96 7.56
N ARG A 351 13.28 3.27 7.78
CA ARG A 351 14.25 4.28 7.33
C ARG A 351 15.60 4.11 8.02
N ASN A 352 15.60 3.82 9.32
CA ASN A 352 16.84 3.53 10.04
C ASN A 352 17.53 2.26 9.52
N ASN A 353 16.76 1.24 9.13
CA ASN A 353 17.29 0.01 8.52
C ASN A 353 17.91 0.27 7.13
N LEU A 354 17.40 1.23 6.36
CA LEU A 354 18.03 1.67 5.11
C LEU A 354 19.34 2.43 5.36
N LEU A 355 19.36 3.30 6.39
CA LEU A 355 20.57 4.03 6.77
C LEU A 355 21.71 3.09 7.20
N ASP A 356 21.39 1.98 7.86
CA ASP A 356 22.37 0.95 8.26
C ASP A 356 23.12 0.33 7.06
N ILE A 357 22.52 0.36 5.87
CA ILE A 357 23.12 -0.12 4.62
C ILE A 357 23.49 1.04 3.68
N GLU A 358 23.59 2.26 4.22
CA GLU A 358 24.02 3.46 3.51
C GLU A 358 23.09 3.88 2.34
N ILE A 359 21.80 3.54 2.43
CA ILE A 359 20.78 3.96 1.46
C ILE A 359 20.01 5.16 2.02
N ASP A 360 19.88 6.22 1.21
CA ASP A 360 19.03 7.37 1.55
C ASP A 360 17.56 6.93 1.69
N PRO A 361 16.95 7.07 2.88
CA PRO A 361 15.58 6.66 3.11
C PRO A 361 14.52 7.65 2.57
N ALA A 362 14.90 8.88 2.19
CA ALA A 362 13.96 9.92 1.80
C ALA A 362 12.97 9.54 0.67
N PRO A 363 13.38 8.86 -0.42
CA PRO A 363 12.46 8.46 -1.49
C PRO A 363 11.63 7.21 -1.16
N TYR A 364 11.91 6.53 -0.05
CA TYR A 364 11.22 5.31 0.35
C TYR A 364 10.05 5.58 1.30
N GLY A 365 9.04 4.73 1.23
CA GLY A 365 7.91 4.75 2.15
C GLY A 365 7.12 3.45 2.15
N THR A 366 5.97 3.44 2.81
CA THR A 366 5.15 2.24 2.97
C THR A 366 4.69 1.63 1.64
N HIS A 367 4.57 2.43 0.57
CA HIS A 367 4.20 1.90 -0.75
C HIS A 367 5.38 1.37 -1.58
N SER A 368 6.63 1.57 -1.14
CA SER A 368 7.83 1.11 -1.86
C SER A 368 7.88 -0.41 -2.01
N PHE A 369 7.40 -1.16 -1.01
CA PHE A 369 7.35 -2.64 -1.06
C PHE A 369 6.30 -3.13 -2.04
N ARG A 370 5.10 -2.57 -2.01
CA ARG A 370 4.02 -2.89 -2.95
C ARG A 370 4.40 -2.57 -4.40
N ARG A 371 5.13 -1.46 -4.61
CA ARG A 371 5.72 -1.10 -5.91
C ARG A 371 6.76 -2.13 -6.34
N GLY A 372 7.73 -2.39 -5.47
CA GLY A 372 8.81 -3.37 -5.72
C GLY A 372 8.30 -4.76 -6.04
N GLY A 373 7.35 -5.26 -5.26
CA GLY A 373 6.69 -6.54 -5.49
C GLY A 373 5.98 -6.60 -6.84
N CYS A 374 5.23 -5.55 -7.19
CA CYS A 374 4.54 -5.45 -8.48
C CYS A 374 5.54 -5.50 -9.65
N GLN A 375 6.60 -4.69 -9.58
CA GLN A 375 7.66 -4.67 -10.59
C GLN A 375 8.42 -6.00 -10.67
N TRP A 376 8.70 -6.66 -9.54
CA TRP A 376 9.38 -7.95 -9.50
C TRP A 376 8.51 -9.07 -10.09
N LEU A 377 7.22 -9.12 -9.74
CA LEU A 377 6.27 -10.08 -10.32
C LEU A 377 6.14 -9.88 -11.85
N TYR A 378 6.12 -8.64 -12.30
CA TYR A 378 6.03 -8.31 -13.72
C TYR A 378 7.34 -8.61 -14.48
N SER A 379 8.47 -8.08 -14.01
CA SER A 379 9.75 -8.12 -14.75
C SER A 379 10.55 -9.39 -14.51
N CYS A 380 10.60 -9.91 -13.28
CA CYS A 380 11.41 -11.07 -12.93
C CYS A 380 10.61 -12.37 -13.04
N CYS A 381 9.38 -12.40 -12.52
CA CYS A 381 8.50 -13.58 -12.60
C CYS A 381 7.70 -13.65 -13.90
N ARG A 382 7.65 -12.57 -14.70
CA ARG A 382 6.93 -12.50 -15.98
C ARG A 382 5.44 -12.78 -15.86
N TRP A 383 4.82 -12.37 -14.75
CA TRP A 383 3.38 -12.48 -14.60
C TRP A 383 2.68 -11.48 -15.53
N GLY A 384 1.63 -11.95 -16.23
CA GLY A 384 0.75 -11.06 -16.97
C GLY A 384 0.00 -10.11 -16.03
N LEU A 385 -0.38 -8.93 -16.53
CA LEU A 385 -1.06 -7.91 -15.72
C LEU A 385 -2.35 -8.43 -15.06
N ILE A 386 -3.11 -9.27 -15.76
CA ILE A 386 -4.34 -9.88 -15.21
C ILE A 386 -4.04 -10.70 -13.95
N ARG A 387 -2.96 -11.51 -13.98
CA ARG A 387 -2.55 -12.33 -12.84
C ARG A 387 -2.09 -11.47 -11.66
N ILE A 388 -1.36 -10.38 -11.93
CA ILE A 388 -0.92 -9.45 -10.89
C ILE A 388 -2.12 -8.71 -10.29
N CYS A 389 -3.09 -8.30 -11.12
CA CYS A 389 -4.31 -7.67 -10.63
C CYS A 389 -5.15 -8.63 -9.77
N ASP A 390 -5.33 -9.88 -10.20
CA ASP A 390 -6.02 -10.89 -9.41
C ASP A 390 -5.34 -11.13 -8.05
N TRP A 391 -4.01 -11.30 -8.06
CA TRP A 391 -3.21 -11.49 -6.85
C TRP A 391 -3.23 -10.26 -5.93
N GLY A 392 -3.07 -9.06 -6.49
CA GLY A 392 -3.05 -7.81 -5.71
C GLY A 392 -4.43 -7.30 -5.30
N GLY A 393 -5.52 -7.96 -5.72
CA GLY A 393 -6.90 -7.52 -5.57
C GLY A 393 -7.16 -6.15 -6.22
N TRP A 394 -6.63 -5.95 -7.41
CA TRP A 394 -6.85 -4.76 -8.22
C TRP A 394 -7.87 -5.00 -9.32
N SER A 395 -8.54 -3.94 -9.74
CA SER A 395 -9.43 -4.01 -10.89
C SER A 395 -8.66 -4.40 -12.15
N THR A 396 -9.27 -5.27 -12.95
CA THR A 396 -8.80 -5.66 -14.27
C THR A 396 -9.39 -4.77 -15.36
N GLU A 397 -10.30 -3.87 -15.02
CA GLU A 397 -10.88 -2.91 -15.95
C GLU A 397 -9.82 -1.90 -16.41
N PHE A 398 -9.76 -1.67 -17.72
CA PHE A 398 -8.79 -0.76 -18.32
C PHE A 398 -8.94 0.70 -17.85
N SER A 399 -10.14 1.09 -17.42
CA SER A 399 -10.43 2.40 -16.81
C SER A 399 -9.69 2.61 -15.48
N ASN A 400 -9.18 1.54 -14.85
CA ASN A 400 -8.52 1.57 -13.56
C ASN A 400 -7.00 1.42 -13.67
N LEU A 401 -6.30 2.55 -13.83
CA LEU A 401 -4.83 2.62 -13.96
C LEU A 401 -4.06 2.45 -12.64
N THR A 402 -4.65 1.79 -11.63
CA THR A 402 -4.00 1.62 -10.32
C THR A 402 -2.71 0.82 -10.43
N ILE A 403 -2.69 -0.26 -11.22
CA ILE A 403 -1.49 -1.08 -11.42
C ILE A 403 -0.35 -0.28 -12.08
N VAL A 404 -0.67 0.62 -13.03
CA VAL A 404 0.31 1.45 -13.73
C VAL A 404 1.09 2.33 -12.75
N LYS A 405 0.42 2.85 -11.72
CA LYS A 405 1.07 3.64 -10.66
C LYS A 405 2.14 2.86 -9.90
N TYR A 406 2.04 1.53 -9.84
CA TYR A 406 3.02 0.65 -9.18
C TYR A 406 4.02 0.04 -10.15
N LEU A 407 3.75 0.06 -11.46
CA LEU A 407 4.71 -0.39 -12.47
C LEU A 407 5.66 0.71 -12.91
N ILE A 408 5.20 1.97 -12.92
CA ILE A 408 5.94 3.10 -13.46
C ILE A 408 6.02 4.23 -12.42
N SER A 409 7.24 4.72 -12.20
CA SER A 409 7.61 5.89 -11.41
C SER A 409 8.58 6.74 -12.21
N TYR A 410 8.60 8.03 -11.91
CA TYR A 410 9.63 8.93 -12.44
C TYR A 410 11.03 8.62 -11.90
N ALA A 411 11.10 7.88 -10.79
CA ALA A 411 12.33 7.51 -10.11
C ALA A 411 12.74 6.05 -10.37
N ASP A 412 11.98 5.33 -11.21
CA ASP A 412 12.38 3.99 -11.62
C ASP A 412 13.48 4.11 -12.68
N GLU A 413 14.61 3.44 -12.45
CA GLU A 413 15.66 3.31 -13.44
C GLU A 413 15.36 2.15 -14.40
N PRO A 414 15.53 2.32 -15.71
CA PRO A 414 15.39 1.22 -16.64
C PRO A 414 16.39 0.11 -16.32
N SER A 415 15.91 -1.13 -16.18
CA SER A 415 16.77 -2.29 -15.94
C SER A 415 17.67 -2.64 -17.12
N GLU A 416 17.42 -2.03 -18.28
CA GLU A 416 18.12 -2.29 -19.53
C GLU A 416 18.60 -0.98 -20.16
N ARG A 417 19.81 -1.00 -20.71
CA ARG A 417 20.37 0.12 -21.44
C ARG A 417 19.54 0.37 -22.70
N ARG A 418 19.33 1.64 -23.01
CA ARG A 418 18.47 2.07 -24.11
C ARG A 418 18.97 1.58 -25.47
N GLU A 419 20.29 1.49 -25.67
CA GLU A 419 20.87 0.97 -26.92
C GLU A 419 20.52 -0.50 -27.20
N ASP A 420 20.15 -1.27 -26.16
CA ASP A 420 19.91 -2.71 -26.25
C ASP A 420 18.45 -3.07 -26.55
N TYR A 421 17.53 -2.09 -26.60
CA TYR A 421 16.08 -2.34 -26.75
C TYR A 421 15.70 -2.97 -28.08
N LEU A 422 16.41 -2.60 -29.16
CA LEU A 422 16.15 -3.08 -30.52
C LEU A 422 17.40 -3.72 -31.14
N ASN A 423 18.41 -4.06 -30.34
CA ASN A 423 19.63 -4.69 -30.83
C ASN A 423 19.30 -6.12 -31.31
N PRO A 424 19.28 -6.39 -32.63
CA PRO A 424 18.88 -7.70 -33.16
C PRO A 424 19.92 -8.78 -32.87
N ASN A 425 21.15 -8.39 -32.55
CA ASN A 425 22.24 -9.28 -32.18
C ASN A 425 22.25 -9.60 -30.69
N ARG A 426 21.27 -9.10 -29.92
CA ARG A 426 21.19 -9.34 -28.50
C ARG A 426 20.78 -10.80 -28.25
N PRO A 427 21.52 -11.55 -27.40
CA PRO A 427 21.15 -12.92 -27.09
C PRO A 427 19.76 -12.96 -26.44
N PRO A 428 18.91 -13.93 -26.83
CA PRO A 428 17.59 -14.07 -26.26
C PRO A 428 17.69 -14.33 -24.75
N THR A 429 16.74 -13.77 -24.00
CA THR A 429 16.58 -14.00 -22.57
C THR A 429 16.36 -15.49 -22.33
N LYS A 430 17.33 -16.20 -21.75
CA LYS A 430 17.16 -17.61 -21.41
C LYS A 430 16.45 -17.74 -20.07
N LYS A 431 15.45 -18.61 -20.00
CA LYS A 431 14.79 -18.97 -18.75
C LYS A 431 15.76 -19.84 -17.94
N CYS A 432 16.16 -19.38 -16.76
CA CYS A 432 16.94 -20.18 -15.84
C CYS A 432 16.13 -21.43 -15.45
N SER A 433 16.68 -22.61 -15.68
CA SER A 433 16.05 -23.90 -15.32
C SER A 433 15.94 -24.13 -13.82
N SER A 434 16.74 -23.42 -13.02
CA SER A 434 16.79 -23.56 -11.56
C SER A 434 15.85 -22.60 -10.82
N CYS A 435 15.69 -21.36 -11.29
CA CYS A 435 14.84 -20.35 -10.63
C CYS A 435 13.66 -19.86 -11.48
N GLY A 436 13.50 -20.36 -12.71
CA GLY A 436 12.40 -20.01 -13.62
C GLY A 436 12.43 -18.57 -14.17
N ARG A 437 13.41 -17.75 -13.78
CA ARG A 437 13.56 -16.35 -14.20
C ARG A 437 14.14 -16.26 -15.61
N THR A 438 13.53 -15.45 -16.48
CA THR A 438 14.14 -14.99 -17.74
C THR A 438 14.77 -13.62 -17.51
N CYS A 439 16.10 -13.57 -17.33
CA CYS A 439 16.82 -12.31 -17.19
C CYS A 439 17.83 -12.10 -18.33
N HIS A 440 18.09 -10.84 -18.65
CA HIS A 440 19.21 -10.42 -19.49
C HIS A 440 20.48 -10.16 -18.66
N CYS A 441 20.42 -10.46 -17.35
CA CYS A 441 21.54 -10.32 -16.44
C CYS A 441 22.62 -11.33 -16.85
N ILE A 442 23.82 -10.81 -17.11
CA ILE A 442 25.05 -11.60 -17.15
C ILE A 442 25.35 -12.08 -15.73
#